data_AF-W1VB89-F1
#
_entry.id   AF-W1VB89-F1
#
_cell.length_a   1.000
_cell.length_b   1.000
_cell.length_c   1.000
_cell.angle_alpha   90.00
_cell.angle_beta   90.00
_cell.angle_gamma   90.00
#
_symmetry.space_group_name_H-M   'P 1'
#
loop_
_entity.id
_entity.type
_entity.pdbx_description
1 polymer ?
#
loop_
_entity_poly.entity_id
_entity_poly.type
_entity_poly.pdbx_seq_one_letter_code
_entity_poly.pdbx_strand_id
1 'polypeptide(L)'
;MLEAGRELFAEQGIGATSVGDLCSRAGFTRGAFYSNFADMDHFVRQLAEREWEQMTDFVRQAVDEALPDSAERSPASSDDEVQHALEILADRLLLAMPVSREFYMLQNEFVSYILRNQEHAQGLRRSYEAFKASLREVVVTGLGAIGRECMLSADDMTELLFAAAERSMRTALMVGREDQLTALLDRSLPVMLTHMSRPRES
;
A
#
# COMPACT_ATOMS: atom_id res chain seq x y z
N MET A 1 7.48 14.52 16.09
CA MET A 1 7.66 13.30 16.90
C MET A 1 7.24 12.05 16.13
N LEU A 2 6.06 12.00 15.51
CA LEU A 2 5.66 10.87 14.65
C LEU A 2 6.66 10.61 13.52
N GLU A 3 7.10 11.67 12.81
CA GLU A 3 8.17 11.58 11.79
C GLU A 3 9.43 10.87 12.29
N ALA A 4 9.98 11.33 13.42
CA ALA A 4 11.14 10.74 14.07
C ALA A 4 10.91 9.26 14.44
N GLY A 5 9.68 8.91 14.85
CA GLY A 5 9.31 7.52 15.10
C GLY A 5 9.27 6.70 13.83
N ARG A 6 8.77 7.26 12.73
CA ARG A 6 8.76 6.61 11.41
C ARG A 6 10.19 6.26 10.98
N GLU A 7 11.09 7.23 11.00
CA GLU A 7 12.51 7.02 10.67
C GLU A 7 13.15 5.95 11.58
N LEU A 8 12.99 6.08 12.90
CA LEU A 8 13.59 5.15 13.86
C LEU A 8 13.05 3.72 13.71
N PHE A 9 11.74 3.55 13.50
CA PHE A 9 11.17 2.23 13.29
C PHE A 9 11.64 1.61 11.97
N ALA A 10 11.84 2.40 10.92
CA ALA A 10 12.39 1.90 9.66
C ALA A 10 13.90 1.58 9.74
N GLU A 11 14.64 2.29 10.58
CA GLU A 11 16.09 2.11 10.77
C GLU A 11 16.44 0.93 11.68
N GLN A 12 15.79 0.82 12.84
CA GLN A 12 16.15 -0.11 13.92
C GLN A 12 14.98 -0.95 14.46
N GLY A 13 13.75 -0.73 13.97
CA GLY A 13 12.56 -1.47 14.39
C GLY A 13 11.88 -0.90 15.63
N ILE A 14 10.63 -1.33 15.87
CA ILE A 14 9.82 -0.87 17.00
C ILE A 14 10.45 -1.35 18.32
N GLY A 15 10.87 -2.62 18.37
CA GLY A 15 11.39 -3.24 19.60
C GLY A 15 12.72 -2.67 20.11
N ALA A 16 13.54 -2.07 19.24
CA ALA A 16 14.82 -1.46 19.61
C ALA A 16 14.70 0.04 19.92
N THR A 17 13.54 0.66 19.69
CA THR A 17 13.36 2.10 19.83
C THR A 17 12.81 2.46 21.20
N SER A 18 13.50 3.34 21.93
CA SER A 18 13.06 3.85 23.23
C SER A 18 12.41 5.24 23.12
N VAL A 19 11.66 5.63 24.17
CA VAL A 19 11.16 7.02 24.31
C VAL A 19 12.32 8.03 24.29
N GLY A 20 13.48 7.66 24.84
CA GLY A 20 14.67 8.50 24.82
C GLY A 20 15.17 8.76 23.40
N ASP A 21 15.17 7.73 22.56
CA ASP A 21 15.57 7.83 21.15
C ASP A 21 14.60 8.72 20.37
N LEU A 22 13.29 8.53 20.56
CA LEU A 22 12.25 9.36 19.95
C LEU A 22 12.41 10.84 20.32
N CYS A 23 12.58 11.12 21.62
CA CYS A 23 12.79 12.47 22.12
C CYS A 23 14.07 13.10 21.54
N SER A 24 15.16 12.34 21.51
CA SER A 24 16.45 12.80 21.00
C SER A 24 16.39 13.11 19.50
N ARG A 25 15.80 12.20 18.71
CA ARG A 25 15.63 12.37 17.25
C ARG A 25 14.68 13.53 16.92
N ALA A 26 13.59 13.66 17.68
CA ALA A 26 12.58 14.68 17.43
C ALA A 26 12.93 16.06 18.03
N GLY A 27 14.03 16.20 18.79
CA GLY A 27 14.40 17.43 19.48
C GLY A 27 13.44 17.83 20.61
N PHE A 28 12.76 16.85 21.24
CA PHE A 28 11.78 17.07 22.30
C PHE A 28 12.21 16.46 23.63
N THR A 29 11.57 16.88 24.72
CA THR A 29 11.79 16.29 26.04
C THR A 29 10.92 15.06 26.26
N ARG A 30 11.27 14.24 27.28
CA ARG A 30 10.40 13.11 27.71
C ARG A 30 9.04 13.61 28.22
N GLY A 31 9.00 14.79 28.86
CA GLY A 31 7.75 15.41 29.29
C GLY A 31 6.81 15.69 28.10
N ALA A 32 7.35 16.15 26.97
CA ALA A 32 6.58 16.36 25.76
C ALA A 32 6.10 15.04 25.12
N PHE A 33 6.82 13.93 25.28
CA PHE A 33 6.30 12.62 24.88
C PHE A 33 5.07 12.25 25.71
N TYR A 34 5.22 12.24 27.05
CA TYR A 34 4.14 11.81 27.95
C TYR A 34 2.94 12.77 28.01
N SER A 35 3.07 14.01 27.51
CA SER A 35 1.93 14.90 27.32
C SER A 35 1.08 14.56 26.08
N ASN A 36 1.65 13.90 25.08
CA ASN A 36 0.98 13.55 23.83
C ASN A 36 0.62 12.05 23.74
N PHE A 37 1.40 11.19 24.41
CA PHE A 37 1.25 9.75 24.33
C PHE A 37 1.29 9.13 25.72
N ALA A 38 0.34 8.23 26.01
CA ALA A 38 0.31 7.49 27.27
C ALA A 38 1.55 6.60 27.44
N ASP A 39 1.95 5.90 26.39
CA ASP A 39 3.05 4.95 26.35
C ASP A 39 3.58 4.76 24.92
N MET A 40 4.59 3.89 24.76
CA MET A 40 5.15 3.54 23.45
C MET A 40 4.12 2.84 22.56
N ASP A 41 3.27 1.98 23.11
CA ASP A 41 2.27 1.26 22.33
C ASP A 41 1.24 2.23 21.74
N HIS A 42 0.81 3.24 22.50
CA HIS A 42 -0.05 4.31 22.01
C HIS A 42 0.62 5.11 20.91
N PHE A 43 1.91 5.41 21.03
CA PHE A 43 2.67 6.06 19.97
C PHE A 43 2.72 5.21 18.69
N VAL A 44 3.03 3.91 18.81
CA VAL A 44 3.06 2.97 17.66
C VAL A 44 1.70 2.90 16.97
N ARG A 45 0.60 2.80 17.74
CA ARG A 45 -0.76 2.77 17.18
C ARG A 45 -1.06 4.04 16.39
N GLN A 46 -0.82 5.21 16.99
CA GLN A 46 -1.06 6.51 16.35
C GLN A 46 -0.23 6.70 15.08
N LEU A 47 1.03 6.23 15.08
CA LEU A 47 1.87 6.29 13.89
C LEU A 47 1.31 5.39 12.78
N ALA A 48 1.07 4.12 13.06
CA ALA A 48 0.60 3.17 12.05
C ALA A 48 -0.79 3.53 11.48
N GLU A 49 -1.71 4.02 12.32
CA GLU A 49 -3.01 4.52 11.85
C GLU A 49 -2.81 5.69 10.86
N ARG A 50 -1.97 6.65 11.21
CA ARG A 50 -1.64 7.78 10.33
C ARG A 50 -0.98 7.34 9.02
N GLU A 51 -0.04 6.39 9.06
CA GLU A 51 0.64 5.91 7.85
C GLU A 51 -0.36 5.28 6.87
N TRP A 52 -1.27 4.42 7.33
CA TRP A 52 -2.27 3.83 6.44
C TRP A 52 -3.34 4.82 5.96
N GLU A 53 -3.70 5.81 6.78
CA GLU A 53 -4.57 6.91 6.34
C GLU A 53 -3.91 7.70 5.21
N GLN A 54 -2.63 8.06 5.35
CA GLN A 54 -1.88 8.75 4.31
C GLN A 54 -1.73 7.93 3.04
N MET A 55 -1.47 6.62 3.14
CA MET A 55 -1.46 5.72 1.98
C MET A 55 -2.84 5.63 1.30
N THR A 56 -3.91 5.60 2.08
CA THR A 56 -5.28 5.58 1.55
C THR A 56 -5.55 6.84 0.73
N ASP A 57 -5.18 8.01 1.25
CA ASP A 57 -5.33 9.29 0.55
C ASP A 57 -4.45 9.37 -0.70
N PHE A 58 -3.21 8.87 -0.62
CA PHE A 58 -2.29 8.80 -1.77
C PHE A 58 -2.87 7.95 -2.91
N VAL A 59 -3.36 6.75 -2.60
CA VAL A 59 -3.98 5.86 -3.60
C VAL A 59 -5.18 6.54 -4.26
N ARG A 60 -6.06 7.17 -3.47
CA ARG A 60 -7.24 7.87 -4.00
C ARG A 60 -6.86 9.02 -4.92
N GLN A 61 -5.87 9.83 -4.53
CA GLN A 61 -5.40 10.93 -5.35
C GLN A 61 -4.81 10.44 -6.69
N ALA A 62 -4.00 9.37 -6.66
CA ALA A 62 -3.43 8.79 -7.87
C ALA A 62 -4.51 8.30 -8.85
N VAL A 63 -5.65 7.84 -8.34
CA VAL A 63 -6.81 7.40 -9.14
C VAL A 63 -7.53 8.58 -9.77
N ASP A 64 -7.83 9.62 -8.98
CA ASP A 64 -8.53 10.81 -9.44
C ASP A 64 -7.74 11.53 -10.55
N GLU A 65 -6.42 11.61 -10.43
CA GLU A 65 -5.54 12.21 -11.43
C GLU A 65 -5.41 11.35 -12.71
N ALA A 66 -5.52 10.02 -12.58
CA ALA A 66 -5.38 9.09 -13.68
C ALA A 66 -6.69 8.82 -14.46
N LEU A 67 -7.85 9.21 -13.91
CA LEU A 67 -9.18 9.05 -14.52
C LEU A 67 -9.73 10.39 -15.08
N PRO A 68 -9.15 10.99 -16.15
CA PRO A 68 -9.87 12.00 -16.89
C PRO A 68 -11.04 11.34 -17.63
N ASP A 69 -12.25 11.80 -17.30
CA ASP A 69 -13.56 11.56 -17.90
C ASP A 69 -13.66 10.31 -18.80
N SER A 70 -13.88 9.16 -18.17
CA SER A 70 -14.19 7.88 -18.84
C SER A 70 -15.54 7.88 -19.59
N ALA A 71 -16.29 8.99 -19.54
CA ALA A 71 -17.61 9.11 -20.17
C ALA A 71 -17.58 9.10 -21.71
N GLU A 72 -16.43 9.30 -22.36
CA GLU A 72 -16.34 9.41 -23.82
C GLU A 72 -15.61 8.26 -24.54
N ARG A 73 -15.04 7.29 -23.80
CA ARG A 73 -14.34 6.16 -24.45
C ARG A 73 -15.32 5.06 -24.83
N SER A 74 -15.45 4.81 -26.13
CA SER A 74 -16.10 3.58 -26.61
C SER A 74 -15.39 2.36 -26.02
N PRO A 75 -16.14 1.31 -25.62
CA PRO A 75 -15.53 0.09 -25.11
C PRO A 75 -14.51 -0.43 -26.11
N ALA A 76 -13.33 -0.84 -25.61
CA ALA A 76 -12.31 -1.47 -26.43
C ALA A 76 -12.94 -2.63 -27.21
N SER A 77 -12.83 -2.56 -28.53
CA SER A 77 -13.56 -3.40 -29.48
C SER A 77 -12.70 -4.50 -30.08
N SER A 78 -11.37 -4.39 -29.94
CA SER A 78 -10.38 -5.38 -30.36
C SER A 78 -9.52 -5.87 -29.19
N ASP A 79 -8.97 -7.08 -29.33
CA ASP A 79 -8.07 -7.67 -28.33
C ASP A 79 -6.82 -6.80 -28.10
N ASP A 80 -6.30 -6.13 -29.13
CA ASP A 80 -5.14 -5.24 -29.04
C ASP A 80 -5.47 -3.96 -28.23
N GLU A 81 -6.66 -3.39 -28.40
CA GLU A 81 -7.13 -2.24 -27.61
C GLU A 81 -7.30 -2.61 -26.13
N VAL A 82 -7.82 -3.80 -25.85
CA VAL A 82 -7.96 -4.32 -24.48
C VAL A 82 -6.58 -4.52 -23.85
N GLN A 83 -5.65 -5.13 -24.58
CA GLN A 83 -4.29 -5.38 -24.10
C GLN A 83 -3.58 -4.06 -23.74
N HIS A 84 -3.65 -3.07 -24.62
CA HIS A 84 -3.06 -1.76 -24.37
C HIS A 84 -3.69 -1.05 -23.16
N ALA A 85 -5.02 -1.18 -23.00
CA ALA A 85 -5.71 -0.59 -21.86
C ALA A 85 -5.35 -1.29 -20.52
N LEU A 86 -5.07 -2.60 -20.54
CA LEU A 86 -4.57 -3.36 -19.39
C LEU A 86 -3.15 -2.95 -19.01
N GLU A 87 -2.28 -2.66 -19.98
CA GLU A 87 -0.94 -2.11 -19.74
C GLU A 87 -1.01 -0.74 -19.06
N ILE A 88 -1.87 0.16 -19.57
CA ILE A 88 -2.11 1.46 -18.94
C ILE A 88 -2.64 1.30 -17.51
N LEU A 89 -3.54 0.33 -17.27
CA LEU A 89 -4.04 0.05 -15.92
C LEU A 89 -2.92 -0.48 -15.00
N ALA A 90 -2.03 -1.33 -15.51
CA ALA A 90 -0.88 -1.81 -14.77
C ALA A 90 0.02 -0.65 -14.34
N ASP A 91 0.37 0.25 -15.26
CA ASP A 91 1.19 1.43 -14.97
C ASP A 91 0.55 2.33 -13.90
N ARG A 92 -0.78 2.52 -13.96
CA ARG A 92 -1.52 3.29 -12.96
C ARG A 92 -1.50 2.63 -11.58
N LEU A 93 -1.71 1.33 -11.53
CA LEU A 93 -1.63 0.57 -10.29
C LEU A 93 -0.22 0.62 -9.71
N LEU A 94 0.83 0.55 -10.53
CA LEU A 94 2.22 0.73 -10.07
C LEU A 94 2.43 2.10 -9.44
N LEU A 95 1.93 3.17 -10.05
CA LEU A 95 2.03 4.54 -9.51
C LEU A 95 1.26 4.72 -8.21
N ALA A 96 0.15 4.02 -8.02
CA ALA A 96 -0.65 4.05 -6.80
C ALA A 96 -0.05 3.22 -5.65
N MET A 97 0.92 2.33 -5.93
CA MET A 97 1.52 1.48 -4.91
C MET A 97 2.64 2.21 -4.16
N PRO A 98 2.60 2.25 -2.81
CA PRO A 98 3.74 2.73 -2.04
C PRO A 98 4.92 1.74 -2.17
N VAL A 99 6.04 2.21 -2.72
CA VAL A 99 7.24 1.40 -2.92
C VAL A 99 8.47 2.15 -2.43
N SER A 100 9.02 1.69 -1.32
CA SER A 100 10.33 2.13 -0.83
C SER A 100 10.86 1.12 0.19
N ARG A 101 12.17 1.18 0.47
CA ARG A 101 12.76 0.41 1.57
C ARG A 101 12.10 0.76 2.91
N GLU A 102 11.91 2.06 3.16
CA GLU A 102 11.32 2.56 4.40
C GLU A 102 9.90 2.02 4.60
N PHE A 103 9.06 2.10 3.56
CA PHE A 103 7.71 1.56 3.56
C PHE A 103 7.70 0.05 3.86
N TYR A 104 8.56 -0.71 3.18
CA TYR A 104 8.65 -2.16 3.40
C TYR A 104 9.01 -2.51 4.86
N MET A 105 9.96 -1.78 5.47
CA MET A 105 10.36 -2.02 6.86
C MET A 105 9.23 -1.68 7.83
N LEU A 106 8.62 -0.51 7.68
CA LEU A 106 7.51 -0.06 8.53
C LEU A 106 6.32 -1.00 8.46
N GLN A 107 5.91 -1.38 7.25
CA GLN A 107 4.77 -2.27 7.05
C GLN A 107 4.98 -3.60 7.76
N ASN A 108 6.19 -4.17 7.68
CA ASN A 108 6.51 -5.43 8.37
C ASN A 108 6.51 -5.29 9.89
N GLU A 109 7.00 -4.18 10.43
CA GLU A 109 6.96 -3.89 11.86
C GLU A 109 5.51 -3.73 12.35
N PHE A 110 4.67 -2.98 11.64
CA PHE A 110 3.26 -2.79 12.00
C PHE A 110 2.42 -4.06 11.89
N VAL A 111 2.60 -4.86 10.84
CA VAL A 111 1.94 -6.16 10.72
C VAL A 111 2.35 -7.08 11.87
N SER A 112 3.66 -7.17 12.15
CA SER A 112 4.17 -7.95 13.28
C SER A 112 3.59 -7.47 14.62
N TYR A 113 3.48 -6.15 14.79
CA TYR A 113 2.88 -5.54 15.98
C TYR A 113 1.39 -5.89 16.12
N ILE A 114 0.59 -5.78 15.06
CA ILE A 114 -0.84 -6.16 15.07
C ILE A 114 -1.01 -7.63 15.45
N LEU A 115 -0.22 -8.51 14.84
CA LEU A 115 -0.32 -9.95 15.05
C LEU A 115 0.02 -10.35 16.50
N ARG A 116 0.93 -9.61 17.15
CA ARG A 116 1.28 -9.79 18.56
C ARG A 116 0.25 -9.17 19.53
N ASN A 117 -0.42 -8.09 19.14
CA ASN A 117 -1.31 -7.30 20.01
C ASN A 117 -2.78 -7.36 19.58
N GLN A 118 -3.31 -8.58 19.41
CA GLN A 118 -4.59 -8.77 18.72
C GLN A 118 -5.78 -8.06 19.36
N GLU A 119 -5.83 -7.94 20.69
CA GLU A 119 -6.93 -7.33 21.43
C GLU A 119 -6.97 -5.80 21.31
N HIS A 120 -5.80 -5.15 21.15
CA HIS A 120 -5.66 -3.69 21.15
C HIS A 120 -5.48 -3.08 19.75
N ALA A 121 -5.53 -3.90 18.69
CA ALA A 121 -5.26 -3.49 17.32
C ALA A 121 -6.52 -3.27 16.46
N GLN A 122 -7.70 -3.06 17.04
CA GLN A 122 -8.93 -2.89 16.25
C GLN A 122 -8.92 -1.62 15.39
N GLY A 123 -8.43 -0.48 15.92
CA GLY A 123 -8.27 0.76 15.17
C GLY A 123 -7.34 0.58 13.97
N LEU A 124 -6.13 0.13 14.26
CA LEU A 124 -5.12 -0.29 13.28
C LEU A 124 -5.65 -1.19 12.16
N ARG A 125 -6.39 -2.26 12.49
CA ARG A 125 -6.97 -3.14 11.48
C ARG A 125 -7.92 -2.40 10.54
N ARG A 126 -8.74 -1.47 11.06
CA ARG A 126 -9.64 -0.67 10.22
C ARG A 126 -8.86 0.21 9.25
N SER A 127 -7.79 0.87 9.71
CA SER A 127 -6.97 1.71 8.83
C SER A 127 -6.24 0.87 7.76
N TYR A 128 -5.71 -0.30 8.13
CA TYR A 128 -5.11 -1.23 7.17
C TYR A 128 -6.13 -1.76 6.14
N GLU A 129 -7.33 -2.14 6.58
CA GLU A 129 -8.41 -2.55 5.67
C GLU A 129 -8.89 -1.40 4.78
N ALA A 130 -8.90 -0.16 5.27
CA ALA A 130 -9.24 1.02 4.46
C ALA A 130 -8.22 1.25 3.34
N PHE A 131 -6.93 1.08 3.63
CA PHE A 131 -5.87 1.12 2.63
C PHE A 131 -6.01 0.01 1.59
N LYS A 132 -6.30 -1.24 2.01
CA LYS A 132 -6.58 -2.32 1.04
C LYS A 132 -7.82 -2.03 0.20
N ALA A 133 -8.86 -1.47 0.82
CA ALA A 133 -10.10 -1.13 0.15
C ALA A 133 -9.93 -0.05 -0.93
N SER A 134 -9.06 0.95 -0.73
CA SER A 134 -8.78 1.95 -1.77
C SER A 134 -8.08 1.32 -2.99
N LEU A 135 -7.12 0.42 -2.78
CA LEU A 135 -6.47 -0.30 -3.89
C LEU A 135 -7.44 -1.20 -4.64
N ARG A 136 -8.32 -1.90 -3.91
CA ARG A 136 -9.40 -2.69 -4.52
C ARG A 136 -10.31 -1.85 -5.42
N GLU A 137 -10.67 -0.66 -4.96
CA GLU A 137 -11.49 0.28 -5.74
C GLU A 137 -10.80 0.66 -7.06
N VAL A 138 -9.48 0.87 -7.06
CA VAL A 138 -8.70 1.12 -8.29
C VAL A 138 -8.81 -0.04 -9.27
N VAL A 139 -8.66 -1.26 -8.78
CA VAL A 139 -8.73 -2.47 -9.61
C VAL A 139 -10.12 -2.62 -10.23
N VAL A 140 -11.17 -2.48 -9.42
CA VAL A 140 -12.57 -2.65 -9.88
C VAL A 140 -12.95 -1.55 -10.87
N THR A 141 -12.67 -0.29 -10.56
CA THR A 141 -12.99 0.85 -11.42
C THR A 141 -12.18 0.81 -12.71
N GLY A 142 -10.89 0.50 -12.62
CA GLY A 142 -9.98 0.41 -13.77
C GLY A 142 -10.38 -0.71 -14.74
N LEU A 143 -10.65 -1.91 -14.24
CA LEU A 143 -11.14 -3.01 -15.07
C LEU A 143 -12.54 -2.73 -15.63
N GLY A 144 -13.42 -2.14 -14.82
CA GLY A 144 -14.78 -1.77 -15.23
C GLY A 144 -14.79 -0.78 -16.39
N ALA A 145 -13.88 0.20 -16.39
CA ALA A 145 -13.72 1.19 -17.44
C ALA A 145 -13.31 0.60 -18.80
N ILE A 146 -12.74 -0.62 -18.81
CA ILE A 146 -12.34 -1.35 -20.02
C ILE A 146 -13.28 -2.53 -20.31
N GLY A 147 -14.46 -2.58 -19.68
CA GLY A 147 -15.46 -3.61 -19.89
C GLY A 147 -15.09 -4.98 -19.30
N ARG A 148 -14.21 -5.01 -18.30
CA ARG A 148 -13.70 -6.24 -17.67
C ARG A 148 -14.04 -6.31 -16.19
N GLU A 149 -13.96 -7.50 -15.65
CA GLU A 149 -14.11 -7.79 -14.24
C GLU A 149 -13.07 -8.81 -13.77
N CYS A 150 -12.82 -8.87 -12.46
CA CYS A 150 -11.92 -9.86 -11.87
C CYS A 150 -12.48 -11.27 -12.07
N MET A 151 -11.61 -12.25 -12.37
CA MET A 151 -12.00 -13.67 -12.36
C MET A 151 -12.14 -14.23 -10.94
N LEU A 152 -11.36 -13.70 -10.01
CA LEU A 152 -11.51 -13.93 -8.57
C LEU A 152 -12.40 -12.85 -7.95
N SER A 153 -12.70 -12.98 -6.66
CA SER A 153 -13.24 -11.85 -5.91
C SER A 153 -12.28 -10.65 -6.00
N ALA A 154 -12.82 -9.43 -5.98
CA ALA A 154 -11.99 -8.23 -6.00
C ALA A 154 -11.05 -8.16 -4.79
N ASP A 155 -11.47 -8.72 -3.64
CA ASP A 155 -10.64 -8.84 -2.45
C ASP A 155 -9.45 -9.78 -2.68
N ASP A 156 -9.67 -10.97 -3.24
CA ASP A 156 -8.58 -11.93 -3.51
C ASP A 156 -7.61 -11.40 -4.58
N MET A 157 -8.12 -10.76 -5.63
CA MET A 157 -7.27 -10.11 -6.64
C MET A 157 -6.39 -9.04 -5.98
N THR A 158 -6.95 -8.25 -5.06
CA THR A 158 -6.22 -7.21 -4.34
C THR A 158 -5.15 -7.81 -3.44
N GLU A 159 -5.45 -8.86 -2.67
CA GLU A 159 -4.47 -9.57 -1.84
C GLU A 159 -3.31 -10.15 -2.67
N LEU A 160 -3.59 -10.67 -3.88
CA LEU A 160 -2.55 -11.15 -4.79
C LEU A 160 -1.65 -10.03 -5.33
N LEU A 161 -2.22 -8.87 -5.63
CA LEU A 161 -1.45 -7.68 -6.03
C LEU A 161 -0.54 -7.20 -4.89
N PHE A 162 -1.06 -7.15 -3.66
CA PHE A 162 -0.26 -6.85 -2.48
C PHE A 162 0.88 -7.85 -2.27
N ALA A 163 0.57 -9.15 -2.38
CA ALA A 163 1.57 -10.21 -2.25
C ALA A 163 2.67 -10.09 -3.33
N ALA A 164 2.31 -9.74 -4.57
CA ALA A 164 3.27 -9.52 -5.64
C ALA A 164 4.17 -8.31 -5.36
N ALA A 165 3.60 -7.20 -4.87
CA ALA A 165 4.36 -6.00 -4.53
C ALA A 165 5.30 -6.23 -3.33
N GLU A 166 4.80 -6.84 -2.25
CA GLU A 166 5.59 -7.24 -1.07
C GLU A 166 6.74 -8.15 -1.50
N ARG A 167 6.44 -9.15 -2.33
CA ARG A 167 7.46 -10.07 -2.85
C ARG A 167 8.50 -9.35 -3.71
N SER A 168 8.07 -8.42 -4.57
CA SER A 168 8.97 -7.63 -5.41
C SER A 168 9.99 -6.88 -4.57
N MET A 169 9.50 -6.05 -3.63
CA MET A 169 10.32 -5.28 -2.70
C MET A 169 11.26 -6.19 -1.89
N ARG A 170 10.72 -7.27 -1.31
CA ARG A 170 11.52 -8.21 -0.51
C ARG A 170 12.67 -8.80 -1.30
N THR A 171 12.42 -9.29 -2.51
CA THR A 171 13.47 -9.93 -3.31
C THR A 171 14.58 -8.97 -3.72
N ALA A 172 14.23 -7.73 -4.04
CA ALA A 172 15.17 -6.66 -4.36
C ALA A 172 16.02 -6.26 -3.14
N LEU A 173 15.39 -6.07 -1.98
CA LEU A 173 16.07 -5.71 -0.73
C LEU A 173 17.02 -6.80 -0.24
N MET A 174 16.66 -8.08 -0.38
CA MET A 174 17.50 -9.21 0.03
C MET A 174 18.83 -9.30 -0.73
N VAL A 175 18.92 -8.70 -1.92
CA VAL A 175 20.15 -8.63 -2.73
C VAL A 175 20.73 -7.22 -2.81
N GLY A 176 20.21 -6.27 -2.03
CA GLY A 176 20.69 -4.89 -1.98
C GLY A 176 20.42 -4.06 -3.23
N ARG A 177 19.37 -4.37 -4.01
CA ARG A 177 19.00 -3.69 -5.26
C ARG A 177 17.78 -2.80 -5.09
N GLU A 178 17.93 -1.71 -4.34
CA GLU A 178 16.85 -0.73 -4.11
C GLU A 178 16.35 -0.05 -5.39
N ASP A 179 17.15 -0.03 -6.45
CA ASP A 179 16.75 0.42 -7.78
C ASP A 179 15.78 -0.54 -8.49
N GLN A 180 15.52 -1.72 -7.92
CA GLN A 180 14.71 -2.79 -8.52
C GLN A 180 13.51 -3.19 -7.65
N LEU A 181 13.06 -2.34 -6.74
CA LEU A 181 11.96 -2.66 -5.80
C LEU A 181 10.66 -3.08 -6.52
N THR A 182 10.37 -2.53 -7.70
CA THR A 182 9.18 -2.87 -8.51
C THR A 182 9.45 -3.95 -9.56
N ALA A 183 10.69 -4.39 -9.77
CA ALA A 183 11.06 -5.13 -10.97
C ALA A 183 10.27 -6.44 -11.18
N LEU A 184 9.83 -7.12 -10.11
CA LEU A 184 8.93 -8.28 -10.22
C LEU A 184 7.51 -7.84 -10.53
N LEU A 185 7.03 -6.83 -9.84
CA LEU A 185 5.68 -6.31 -10.04
C LEU A 185 5.51 -5.77 -11.47
N ASP A 186 6.49 -5.02 -12.00
CA ASP A 186 6.47 -4.45 -13.35
C ASP A 186 6.28 -5.54 -14.43
N ARG A 187 6.98 -6.68 -14.30
CA ARG A 187 6.88 -7.79 -15.26
C ARG A 187 5.65 -8.66 -15.05
N SER A 188 5.13 -8.77 -13.82
CA SER A 188 4.03 -9.69 -13.51
C SER A 188 2.66 -9.03 -13.59
N LEU A 189 2.55 -7.74 -13.29
CA LEU A 189 1.28 -7.05 -13.14
C LEU A 189 0.45 -7.02 -14.44
N PRO A 190 0.99 -6.66 -15.62
CA PRO A 190 0.22 -6.71 -16.86
C PRO A 190 -0.28 -8.13 -17.18
N VAL A 191 0.57 -9.13 -16.94
CA VAL A 191 0.23 -10.55 -17.16
C VAL A 191 -0.88 -11.00 -16.19
N MET A 192 -0.80 -10.61 -14.92
CA MET A 192 -1.83 -10.88 -13.91
C MET A 192 -3.16 -10.24 -14.31
N LEU A 193 -3.16 -8.94 -14.65
CA LEU A 193 -4.40 -8.26 -15.06
C LEU A 193 -5.02 -8.91 -16.29
N THR A 194 -4.21 -9.31 -17.27
CA THR A 194 -4.68 -9.98 -18.49
C THR A 194 -5.36 -11.31 -18.19
N HIS A 195 -4.69 -12.19 -17.43
CA HIS A 195 -5.15 -13.56 -17.21
C HIS A 195 -6.08 -13.75 -16.00
N MET A 196 -6.20 -12.74 -15.13
CA MET A 196 -7.06 -12.77 -13.95
C MET A 196 -8.25 -11.83 -14.06
N SER A 197 -8.54 -11.34 -15.27
CA SER A 197 -9.77 -10.64 -15.59
C SER A 197 -10.46 -11.27 -16.79
N ARG A 198 -11.76 -11.01 -16.93
CA ARG A 198 -12.59 -11.48 -18.04
C ARG A 198 -13.54 -10.35 -18.50
N PRO A 199 -14.09 -10.42 -19.72
CA PRO A 199 -15.15 -9.51 -20.13
C PRO A 199 -16.33 -9.56 -19.15
N ARG A 200 -16.96 -8.43 -18.86
CA ARG A 200 -18.18 -8.36 -18.05
C ARG A 200 -19.32 -9.06 -18.79
N GLU A 201 -20.03 -9.95 -18.10
CA GLU A 201 -21.26 -10.54 -18.61
C GLU A 201 -22.34 -9.44 -18.64
N SER A 202 -23.06 -9.35 -19.77
CA SER A 202 -24.07 -8.32 -20.06
C SER A 202 -25.37 -8.54 -19.30
#